data_AF-A0AAD9Q0G7-F1
#
_entry.id   AF-A0AAD9Q0G7-F1
#
_cell.length_a   1.000
_cell.length_b   1.000
_cell.length_c   1.000
_cell.angle_alpha   90.00
_cell.angle_beta   90.00
_cell.angle_gamma   90.00
#
_symmetry.space_group_name_H-M   'P 1'
#
loop_
_entity.id
_entity.type
_entity.pdbx_description
1 polymer ?
#
loop_
_entity_poly.entity_id
_entity_poly.type
_entity_poly.pdbx_seq_one_letter_code
_entity_poly.pdbx_strand_id
1 'polypeptide(L)'
;MTWTDEKDFIMLTAMAGEGVFDAKAGSRERGSTWKSVAASLNSHSAQGFNVNQQSVRDRFNILAKRVKAKLSKEERESGGGESDLSETERLVKEVIVLSEESEKRNEDQSEAKREAMANEKKQALEMRDRALERLGETRKRNEEEKEEEKQTVTEKRRRLGGETLEWLREREAMDTEMKEREMKEKREERETQKNYIKEMEAMRQQQNEQVKLMQQQQQQQQQQQFALLQQQSQALLAFLQRKN
;
A
#
# COMPACT_ATOMS: atom_id res chain seq x y z
N MET A 1 -37.43 -4.80 -15.46
CA MET A 1 -37.42 -4.80 -13.97
C MET A 1 -38.18 -3.58 -13.49
N THR A 2 -39.08 -3.75 -12.53
CA THR A 2 -39.80 -2.62 -11.90
C THR A 2 -39.04 -2.20 -10.65
N TRP A 3 -38.66 -0.93 -10.58
CA TRP A 3 -37.96 -0.33 -9.45
C TRP A 3 -38.96 0.26 -8.47
N THR A 4 -38.75 -0.01 -7.19
CA THR A 4 -39.50 0.53 -6.06
C THR A 4 -38.53 1.17 -5.09
N ASP A 5 -39.00 2.02 -4.18
CA ASP A 5 -38.13 2.68 -3.21
C ASP A 5 -37.37 1.67 -2.34
N GLU A 6 -38.00 0.56 -1.96
CA GLU A 6 -37.34 -0.53 -1.23
C GLU A 6 -36.23 -1.20 -2.06
N LYS A 7 -36.47 -1.41 -3.36
CA LYS A 7 -35.45 -1.96 -4.27
C LYS A 7 -34.30 -1.00 -4.51
N ASP A 8 -34.60 0.30 -4.57
CA ASP A 8 -33.59 1.34 -4.66
C ASP A 8 -32.73 1.38 -3.40
N PHE A 9 -33.34 1.30 -2.21
CA PHE A 9 -32.63 1.24 -0.94
C PHE A 9 -31.66 0.05 -0.87
N ILE A 10 -32.13 -1.15 -1.21
CA ILE A 10 -31.30 -2.37 -1.23
C ILE A 10 -30.17 -2.23 -2.26
N MET A 11 -30.47 -1.73 -3.46
CA MET A 11 -29.47 -1.49 -4.49
C MET A 11 -28.37 -0.53 -4.01
N LEU A 12 -28.75 0.61 -3.44
CA LEU A 12 -27.82 1.63 -2.96
C LEU A 12 -26.96 1.10 -1.82
N THR A 13 -27.56 0.34 -0.90
CA THR A 13 -26.83 -0.30 0.21
C THR A 13 -25.80 -1.31 -0.32
N ALA A 14 -26.19 -2.15 -1.28
CA ALA A 14 -25.27 -3.10 -1.91
C ALA A 14 -24.15 -2.40 -2.67
N MET A 15 -24.45 -1.29 -3.36
CA MET A 15 -23.44 -0.49 -4.07
C MET A 15 -22.41 0.13 -3.12
N ALA A 16 -22.87 0.66 -1.97
CA ALA A 16 -22.01 1.22 -0.95
C ALA A 16 -21.14 0.13 -0.31
N GLY A 17 -21.74 -1.02 0.05
CA GLY A 17 -21.03 -2.14 0.68
C GLY A 17 -19.99 -2.82 -0.22
N GLU A 18 -20.27 -2.93 -1.52
CA GLU A 18 -19.33 -3.51 -2.50
C GLU A 18 -18.26 -2.51 -2.97
N GLY A 19 -18.28 -1.26 -2.51
CA GLY A 19 -17.25 -0.28 -2.84
C GLY A 19 -17.21 0.07 -4.33
N VAL A 20 -18.38 0.23 -4.97
CA VAL A 20 -18.46 0.42 -6.43
C VAL A 20 -17.60 1.56 -6.94
N PHE A 21 -17.45 2.62 -6.15
CA PHE A 21 -16.71 3.81 -6.55
C PHE A 21 -15.22 3.77 -6.20
N ASP A 22 -14.73 2.79 -5.43
CA ASP A 22 -13.34 2.75 -4.95
C ASP A 22 -12.32 2.67 -6.09
N ALA A 23 -12.60 1.84 -7.09
CA ALA A 23 -11.76 1.73 -8.29
C ALA A 23 -11.99 2.90 -9.25
N LYS A 24 -10.99 3.26 -10.06
CA LYS A 24 -11.06 4.36 -11.04
C LYS A 24 -12.23 4.23 -12.03
N ALA A 25 -12.82 5.37 -12.42
CA ALA A 25 -13.82 5.44 -13.48
C ALA A 25 -13.34 4.78 -14.79
N GLY A 26 -14.21 3.96 -15.41
CA GLY A 26 -13.88 3.24 -16.64
C GLY A 26 -12.92 2.06 -16.48
N SER A 27 -12.42 1.77 -15.27
CA SER A 27 -11.57 0.61 -15.02
C SER A 27 -12.34 -0.71 -15.14
N ARG A 28 -11.62 -1.78 -15.46
CA ARG A 28 -12.16 -3.14 -15.50
C ARG A 28 -12.60 -3.61 -14.12
N GLU A 29 -11.90 -3.17 -13.07
CA GLU A 29 -12.22 -3.44 -11.66
C GLU A 29 -13.55 -2.81 -11.26
N ARG A 30 -13.75 -1.50 -11.52
CA ARG A 30 -15.07 -0.84 -11.35
C ARG A 30 -16.12 -1.58 -12.15
N GLY A 31 -15.80 -2.00 -13.37
CA GLY A 31 -16.65 -2.87 -14.19
C GLY A 31 -17.14 -4.13 -13.45
N SER A 32 -16.22 -4.82 -12.77
CA SER A 32 -16.48 -6.05 -12.02
C SER A 32 -17.33 -5.82 -10.77
N THR A 33 -17.11 -4.73 -10.02
CA THR A 33 -17.91 -4.42 -8.82
C THR A 33 -19.37 -4.17 -9.17
N TRP A 34 -19.66 -3.43 -10.24
CA TRP A 34 -21.04 -3.28 -10.74
C TRP A 34 -21.69 -4.63 -11.12
N LYS A 35 -20.90 -5.57 -11.65
CA LYS A 35 -21.37 -6.92 -11.98
C LYS A 35 -21.64 -7.73 -10.70
N SER A 36 -20.78 -7.60 -9.68
CA SER A 36 -20.95 -8.20 -8.35
C SER A 36 -22.25 -7.72 -7.71
N VAL A 37 -22.50 -6.41 -7.68
CA VAL A 37 -23.74 -5.82 -7.18
C VAL A 37 -24.96 -6.41 -7.89
N ALA A 38 -24.94 -6.46 -9.24
CA ALA A 38 -26.07 -7.04 -9.97
C ALA A 38 -26.30 -8.53 -9.64
N ALA A 39 -25.23 -9.31 -9.44
CA ALA A 39 -25.32 -10.71 -9.03
C ALA A 39 -25.89 -10.86 -7.61
N SER A 40 -25.41 -10.03 -6.67
CA SER A 40 -25.89 -9.96 -5.30
C SER A 40 -27.39 -9.61 -5.25
N LEU A 41 -27.82 -8.60 -6.02
CA LEU A 41 -29.23 -8.23 -6.12
C LEU A 41 -30.09 -9.37 -6.65
N ASN A 42 -29.67 -10.03 -7.73
CA ASN A 42 -30.41 -11.18 -8.28
C ASN A 42 -30.48 -12.38 -7.33
N SER A 43 -29.53 -12.51 -6.39
CA SER A 43 -29.58 -13.53 -5.34
C SER A 43 -30.56 -13.20 -4.20
N HIS A 44 -31.03 -11.96 -4.13
CA HIS A 44 -31.95 -11.51 -3.09
C HIS A 44 -33.39 -11.98 -3.38
N SER A 45 -33.73 -13.16 -2.84
CA SER A 45 -34.96 -13.89 -3.12
C SER A 45 -36.26 -13.15 -2.73
N ALA A 46 -36.20 -12.26 -1.73
CA ALA A 46 -37.37 -11.55 -1.22
C ALA A 46 -37.96 -10.54 -2.23
N GLN A 47 -37.12 -9.92 -3.06
CA GLN A 47 -37.50 -8.81 -3.93
C GLN A 47 -37.55 -9.17 -5.42
N GLY A 48 -37.12 -10.38 -5.78
CA GLY A 48 -37.22 -10.92 -7.15
C GLY A 48 -36.52 -10.04 -8.19
N PHE A 49 -35.26 -9.69 -7.93
CA PHE A 49 -34.47 -8.91 -8.88
C PHE A 49 -34.19 -9.69 -10.17
N ASN A 50 -34.29 -8.98 -11.29
CA ASN A 50 -33.79 -9.43 -12.58
C ASN A 50 -33.08 -8.25 -13.26
N VAL A 51 -31.82 -8.05 -12.86
CA VAL A 51 -31.00 -6.92 -13.26
C VAL A 51 -29.64 -7.37 -13.80
N ASN A 52 -29.05 -6.55 -14.65
CA ASN A 52 -27.65 -6.66 -15.06
C ASN A 52 -26.89 -5.40 -14.62
N GLN A 53 -25.56 -5.42 -14.75
CA GLN A 53 -24.71 -4.29 -14.36
C GLN A 53 -25.15 -2.95 -14.99
N GLN A 54 -25.66 -2.99 -16.22
CA GLN A 54 -26.07 -1.80 -16.96
C GLN A 54 -27.33 -1.19 -16.33
N SER A 55 -28.33 -2.02 -16.06
CA SER A 55 -29.58 -1.58 -15.43
C SER A 55 -29.38 -1.00 -14.02
N VAL A 56 -28.41 -1.53 -13.25
CA VAL A 56 -28.06 -0.99 -11.92
C VAL A 56 -27.42 0.40 -12.06
N ARG A 57 -26.44 0.55 -12.96
CA ARG A 57 -25.82 1.85 -13.26
C ARG A 57 -26.84 2.88 -13.73
N ASP A 58 -27.70 2.50 -14.68
CA ASP A 58 -28.71 3.40 -15.24
C ASP A 58 -29.70 3.84 -14.16
N ARG A 59 -30.11 2.92 -13.29
CA ARG A 59 -31.00 3.26 -12.16
C ARG A 59 -30.32 4.24 -11.21
N PHE A 60 -29.09 3.98 -10.79
CA PHE A 60 -28.33 4.89 -9.96
C PHE A 60 -28.21 6.29 -10.58
N ASN A 61 -27.87 6.37 -11.87
CA ASN A 61 -27.75 7.64 -12.58
C ASN A 61 -29.07 8.44 -12.60
N ILE A 62 -30.21 7.76 -12.72
CA ILE A 62 -31.53 8.39 -12.65
C ILE A 62 -31.80 8.95 -11.24
N LEU A 63 -31.53 8.15 -10.20
CA LEU A 63 -31.71 8.57 -8.81
C LEU A 63 -30.80 9.75 -8.46
N ALA A 64 -29.53 9.67 -8.84
CA ALA A 64 -28.55 10.71 -8.59
C ALA A 64 -28.95 12.05 -9.25
N LYS A 65 -29.40 12.01 -10.52
CA LYS A 65 -29.92 13.20 -11.21
C LYS A 65 -31.13 13.80 -10.50
N ARG A 66 -32.06 12.95 -10.03
CA ARG A 66 -33.26 13.40 -9.31
C ARG A 66 -32.91 14.11 -8.02
N VAL A 67 -32.05 13.50 -7.19
CA VAL A 67 -31.64 14.08 -5.90
C VAL A 67 -30.84 15.37 -6.11
N LYS A 68 -29.90 15.40 -7.06
CA LYS A 68 -29.17 16.63 -7.41
C LYS A 68 -30.11 17.75 -7.86
N ALA A 69 -31.12 17.45 -8.67
CA ALA A 69 -32.12 18.44 -9.09
C ALA A 69 -32.98 18.94 -7.94
N LYS A 70 -33.39 18.04 -7.02
CA LYS A 70 -34.17 18.41 -5.83
C LYS A 70 -33.37 19.35 -4.91
N LEU A 71 -32.14 18.97 -4.58
CA LEU A 71 -31.23 19.79 -3.77
C LEU A 71 -30.96 21.16 -4.42
N SER A 72 -30.71 21.20 -5.73
CA SER A 72 -30.51 22.46 -6.44
C SER A 72 -31.75 23.37 -6.42
N LYS A 73 -32.96 22.78 -6.42
CA LYS A 73 -34.21 23.52 -6.30
C LYS A 73 -34.40 24.06 -4.88
N GLU A 74 -34.18 23.22 -3.87
CA GLU A 74 -34.27 23.59 -2.44
C GLU A 74 -33.27 24.70 -2.07
N GLU A 75 -32.04 24.63 -2.58
CA GLU A 75 -31.03 25.67 -2.42
C GLU A 75 -31.53 27.02 -2.97
N ARG A 76 -32.16 27.00 -4.15
CA ARG A 76 -32.65 28.20 -4.83
C ARG A 76 -33.89 28.79 -4.17
N GLU A 77 -34.73 27.97 -3.56
CA GLU A 77 -36.06 28.36 -3.06
C GLU A 77 -36.06 28.63 -1.54
N SER A 78 -35.33 27.84 -0.77
CA SER A 78 -35.33 27.87 0.70
C SER A 78 -33.98 28.26 1.30
N GLY A 79 -32.95 28.52 0.48
CA GLY A 79 -31.60 28.84 0.95
C GLY A 79 -30.84 27.65 1.55
N GLY A 80 -31.23 26.43 1.18
CA GLY A 80 -30.54 25.20 1.56
C GLY A 80 -31.00 24.62 2.91
N GLY A 81 -31.86 23.61 2.87
CA GLY A 81 -32.31 22.86 4.05
C GLY A 81 -32.49 21.38 3.73
N GLU A 82 -31.98 20.50 4.60
CA GLU A 82 -31.98 19.04 4.41
C GLU A 82 -33.27 18.35 4.91
N SER A 83 -34.26 19.11 5.41
CA SER A 83 -35.40 18.56 6.18
C SER A 83 -36.32 17.63 5.39
N ASP A 84 -36.30 17.69 4.06
CA ASP A 84 -37.32 17.09 3.21
C ASP A 84 -36.81 15.89 2.38
N LEU A 85 -35.59 15.40 2.64
CA LEU A 85 -35.06 14.21 1.97
C LEU A 85 -35.62 12.92 2.58
N SER A 86 -36.11 12.02 1.72
CA SER A 86 -36.40 10.65 2.15
C SER A 86 -35.11 9.91 2.53
N GLU A 87 -35.23 8.81 3.26
CA GLU A 87 -34.10 7.95 3.62
C GLU A 87 -33.33 7.46 2.38
N THR A 88 -34.06 7.09 1.32
CA THR A 88 -33.46 6.69 0.03
C THR A 88 -32.74 7.86 -0.63
N GLU A 89 -33.30 9.07 -0.63
CA GLU A 89 -32.65 10.26 -1.20
C GLU A 89 -31.39 10.65 -0.42
N ARG A 90 -31.41 10.51 0.91
CA ARG A 90 -30.24 10.72 1.78
C ARG A 90 -29.13 9.72 1.44
N LEU A 91 -29.48 8.45 1.27
CA LEU A 91 -28.52 7.42 0.88
C LEU A 91 -27.96 7.68 -0.52
N VAL A 92 -28.77 8.12 -1.49
CA VAL A 92 -28.29 8.55 -2.81
C VAL A 92 -27.29 9.69 -2.68
N LYS A 93 -27.57 10.69 -1.84
CA LYS A 93 -26.68 11.83 -1.59
C LYS A 93 -25.33 11.36 -1.02
N GLU A 94 -25.34 10.47 -0.04
CA GLU A 94 -24.11 9.90 0.53
C GLU A 94 -23.30 9.13 -0.53
N VAL A 95 -23.96 8.28 -1.32
CA VAL A 95 -23.30 7.53 -2.39
C VAL A 95 -22.74 8.46 -3.49
N ILE A 96 -23.40 9.59 -3.78
CA ILE A 96 -22.86 10.63 -4.67
C ILE A 96 -21.57 11.21 -4.08
N VAL A 97 -21.57 11.59 -2.81
CA VAL A 97 -20.39 12.16 -2.14
C VAL A 97 -19.23 11.17 -2.19
N LEU A 98 -19.47 9.89 -1.86
CA LEU A 98 -18.46 8.84 -1.96
C LEU A 98 -17.91 8.69 -3.38
N SER A 99 -18.77 8.80 -4.40
CA SER A 99 -18.35 8.78 -5.81
C SER A 99 -17.42 9.96 -6.14
N GLU A 100 -17.80 11.17 -5.75
CA GLU A 100 -17.04 12.40 -6.03
C GLU A 100 -15.69 12.41 -5.30
N GLU A 101 -15.67 11.98 -4.03
CA GLU A 101 -14.43 11.85 -3.26
C GLU A 101 -13.48 10.81 -3.85
N SER A 102 -14.01 9.68 -4.33
CA SER A 102 -13.19 8.67 -4.99
C SER A 102 -12.64 9.15 -6.33
N GLU A 103 -13.43 9.87 -7.11
CA GLU A 103 -12.98 10.43 -8.39
C GLU A 103 -11.85 11.44 -8.17
N LYS A 104 -12.00 12.34 -7.19
CA LYS A 104 -10.96 13.29 -6.81
C LYS A 104 -9.66 12.60 -6.38
N ARG A 105 -9.74 11.59 -5.51
CA ARG A 105 -8.55 10.81 -5.08
C ARG A 105 -7.84 10.14 -6.26
N ASN A 106 -8.60 9.63 -7.22
CA ASN A 106 -8.05 8.99 -8.42
C ASN A 106 -7.40 10.00 -9.38
N GLU A 107 -7.95 11.20 -9.50
CA GLU A 107 -7.37 12.31 -10.26
C GLU A 107 -6.06 12.78 -9.64
N ASP A 108 -6.06 13.09 -8.34
CA ASP A 108 -4.87 13.53 -7.59
C ASP A 108 -3.72 12.51 -7.72
N GLN A 109 -4.03 11.20 -7.60
CA GLN A 109 -3.04 10.15 -7.78
C GLN A 109 -2.50 10.09 -9.22
N SER A 110 -3.36 10.33 -10.20
CA SER A 110 -2.97 10.34 -11.61
C SER A 110 -2.07 11.54 -11.94
N GLU A 111 -2.36 12.71 -11.38
CA GLU A 111 -1.52 13.90 -11.53
C GLU A 111 -0.16 13.71 -10.86
N ALA A 112 -0.13 13.23 -9.61
CA ALA A 112 1.12 12.94 -8.90
C ALA A 112 2.01 11.94 -9.67
N LYS A 113 1.42 10.88 -10.24
CA LYS A 113 2.15 9.92 -11.09
C LYS A 113 2.70 10.56 -12.36
N ARG A 114 1.94 11.46 -12.98
CA ARG A 114 2.37 12.18 -14.20
C ARG A 114 3.51 13.14 -13.89
N GLU A 115 3.43 13.86 -12.77
CA GLU A 115 4.48 14.77 -12.32
C GLU A 115 5.75 14.01 -11.94
N ALA A 116 5.64 12.89 -11.23
CA ALA A 116 6.78 12.02 -10.92
C ALA A 116 7.49 11.55 -12.19
N MET A 117 6.76 11.03 -13.18
CA MET A 117 7.36 10.62 -14.46
C MET A 117 7.97 11.79 -15.24
N ALA A 118 7.38 12.98 -15.16
CA ALA A 118 7.94 14.18 -15.79
C ALA A 118 9.26 14.60 -15.12
N ASN A 119 9.32 14.56 -13.79
CA ASN A 119 10.53 14.85 -13.02
C ASN A 119 11.62 13.81 -13.26
N GLU A 120 11.29 12.51 -13.26
CA GLU A 120 12.25 11.44 -13.61
C GLU A 120 12.81 11.62 -15.02
N LYS A 121 11.94 11.93 -15.99
CA LYS A 121 12.37 12.22 -17.37
C LYS A 121 13.30 13.44 -17.42
N LYS A 122 12.99 14.51 -16.68
CA LYS A 122 13.82 15.71 -16.60
C LYS A 122 15.19 15.38 -16.00
N GLN A 123 15.23 14.65 -14.88
CA GLN A 123 16.47 14.21 -14.24
C GLN A 123 17.31 13.31 -15.17
N ALA A 124 16.68 12.40 -15.91
CA ALA A 124 17.38 11.54 -16.85
C ALA A 124 18.00 12.33 -18.02
N LEU A 125 17.29 13.33 -18.55
CA LEU A 125 17.81 14.22 -19.58
C LEU A 125 18.96 15.08 -19.05
N GLU A 126 18.82 15.63 -17.85
CA GLU A 126 19.87 16.41 -17.20
C GLU A 126 21.15 15.58 -16.96
N MET A 127 21.02 14.34 -16.48
CA MET A 127 22.16 13.42 -16.33
C MET A 127 22.84 13.12 -17.67
N ARG A 128 22.05 12.91 -18.73
CA ARG A 128 22.57 12.69 -20.09
C ARG A 128 23.33 13.92 -20.59
N ASP A 129 22.75 15.10 -20.43
CA ASP A 129 23.37 16.35 -20.89
C ASP A 129 24.66 16.63 -20.10
N ARG A 130 24.64 16.42 -18.78
CA ARG A 130 25.83 16.50 -17.91
C ARG A 130 26.95 15.55 -18.34
N ALA A 131 26.62 14.35 -18.81
CA ALA A 131 27.60 13.39 -19.32
C ALA A 131 28.20 13.78 -20.68
N LEU A 132 27.49 14.61 -21.46
CA LEU A 132 27.90 15.09 -22.78
C LEU A 132 28.58 16.48 -22.74
N GLU A 133 28.64 17.12 -21.57
CA GLU A 133 29.31 18.41 -21.40
C GLU A 133 30.81 18.33 -21.72
N ARG A 134 31.32 19.38 -22.37
CA ARG A 134 32.76 19.60 -22.51
C ARG A 134 33.33 20.11 -21.20
N LEU A 135 34.62 19.86 -20.95
CA LEU A 135 35.35 20.33 -19.76
C LEU A 135 35.13 21.81 -19.39
N GLY A 136 35.00 22.69 -20.39
CA GLY A 136 34.71 24.12 -20.17
C GLY A 136 33.27 24.40 -19.72
N GLU A 137 32.30 23.62 -20.20
CA GLU A 137 30.88 23.73 -19.85
C GLU A 137 30.64 23.19 -18.43
N THR A 138 31.23 22.04 -18.09
CA THR A 138 31.19 21.48 -16.72
C THR A 138 31.81 22.41 -15.70
N ARG A 139 32.92 23.08 -16.05
CA ARG A 139 33.56 24.06 -15.18
C ARG A 139 32.66 25.28 -14.96
N LYS A 140 32.02 25.79 -16.01
CA LYS A 140 31.09 26.92 -15.93
C LYS A 140 29.85 26.57 -15.10
N ARG A 141 29.25 25.39 -15.29
CA ARG A 141 28.10 24.93 -14.48
C ARG A 141 28.47 24.74 -13.00
N ASN A 142 29.63 24.16 -12.69
CA ASN A 142 30.07 24.03 -11.30
C ASN A 142 30.38 25.39 -10.65
N GLU A 143 30.76 26.41 -11.43
CA GLU A 143 30.92 27.79 -10.95
C GLU A 143 29.55 28.45 -10.74
N GLU A 144 28.57 28.24 -11.64
CA GLU A 144 27.18 28.71 -11.54
C GLU A 144 26.40 28.04 -10.38
N GLU A 145 26.49 26.72 -10.21
CA GLU A 145 25.88 25.99 -9.08
C GLU A 145 26.46 26.50 -7.74
N LYS A 146 27.78 26.79 -7.69
CA LYS A 146 28.42 27.40 -6.50
C LYS A 146 28.01 28.85 -6.30
N GLU A 147 27.68 29.59 -7.34
CA GLU A 147 27.16 30.95 -7.25
C GLU A 147 25.71 30.98 -6.78
N GLU A 148 24.84 30.06 -7.24
CA GLU A 148 23.47 29.90 -6.75
C GLU A 148 23.42 29.42 -5.28
N GLU A 149 24.29 28.46 -4.92
CA GLU A 149 24.46 27.98 -3.55
C GLU A 149 25.06 29.07 -2.65
N LYS A 150 25.93 29.93 -3.19
CA LYS A 150 26.36 31.14 -2.48
C LYS A 150 25.25 32.17 -2.41
N GLN A 151 24.46 32.44 -3.44
CA GLN A 151 23.39 33.45 -3.40
C GLN A 151 22.30 33.11 -2.40
N THR A 152 21.95 31.82 -2.25
CA THR A 152 21.01 31.34 -1.23
C THR A 152 21.58 31.45 0.20
N VAL A 153 22.89 31.38 0.38
CA VAL A 153 23.58 31.56 1.67
C VAL A 153 23.97 33.03 1.94
N THR A 154 24.16 33.86 0.91
CA THR A 154 24.75 35.22 1.01
C THR A 154 23.75 36.37 1.02
N GLU A 155 22.43 36.12 1.01
CA GLU A 155 21.46 37.20 1.34
C GLU A 155 21.71 37.78 2.76
N LYS A 156 22.53 37.11 3.60
CA LYS A 156 23.15 37.69 4.79
C LYS A 156 24.68 37.56 4.81
N ARG A 157 25.41 38.36 4.04
CA ARG A 157 26.58 39.13 4.57
C ARG A 157 27.28 39.91 3.47
N ARG A 158 27.38 41.22 3.68
CA ARG A 158 28.28 42.10 2.94
C ARG A 158 29.62 42.18 3.68
N ARG A 159 30.69 41.82 2.95
CA ARG A 159 32.09 42.25 3.07
C ARG A 159 32.82 41.89 4.38
N LEU A 160 33.92 41.12 4.29
CA LEU A 160 35.24 41.40 4.90
C LEU A 160 36.25 40.28 4.57
N GLY A 161 37.44 40.65 4.09
CA GLY A 161 38.50 39.73 3.62
C GLY A 161 39.15 38.80 4.66
N GLY A 162 38.54 38.59 5.83
CA GLY A 162 38.85 37.47 6.75
C GLY A 162 38.06 36.19 6.43
N GLU A 163 36.94 36.33 5.71
CA GLU A 163 35.99 35.29 5.35
C GLU A 163 36.60 34.16 4.50
N THR A 164 37.60 34.47 3.68
CA THR A 164 38.25 33.47 2.81
C THR A 164 39.07 32.43 3.59
N LEU A 165 39.74 32.83 4.67
CA LEU A 165 40.56 31.91 5.48
C LEU A 165 39.70 31.08 6.45
N GLU A 166 38.60 31.65 6.92
CA GLU A 166 37.58 30.90 7.65
C GLU A 166 36.87 29.91 6.72
N TRP A 167 36.51 30.32 5.51
CA TRP A 167 35.90 29.43 4.50
C TRP A 167 36.81 28.25 4.13
N LEU A 168 38.14 28.44 4.04
CA LEU A 168 39.06 27.34 3.79
C LEU A 168 39.12 26.35 4.97
N ARG A 169 39.11 26.85 6.22
CA ARG A 169 39.06 26.00 7.41
C ARG A 169 37.73 25.29 7.58
N GLU A 170 36.63 25.99 7.35
CA GLU A 170 35.27 25.46 7.44
C GLU A 170 35.01 24.41 6.35
N ARG A 171 35.58 24.61 5.15
CA ARG A 171 35.56 23.61 4.08
C ARG A 171 36.35 22.35 4.42
N GLU A 172 37.55 22.47 4.99
CA GLU A 172 38.30 21.29 5.47
C GLU A 172 37.57 20.58 6.63
N ALA A 173 36.92 21.33 7.53
CA ALA A 173 36.10 20.78 8.60
C ALA A 173 34.86 20.04 8.05
N MET A 174 34.18 20.59 7.06
CA MET A 174 33.03 19.96 6.42
C MET A 174 33.43 18.69 5.65
N ASP A 175 34.55 18.72 4.92
CA ASP A 175 35.07 17.55 4.20
C ASP A 175 35.48 16.42 5.16
N THR A 176 36.03 16.76 6.32
CA THR A 176 36.39 15.78 7.35
C THR A 176 35.16 15.21 8.03
N GLU A 177 34.17 16.05 8.35
CA GLU A 177 32.90 15.61 8.94
C GLU A 177 32.11 14.70 7.97
N MET A 178 32.08 15.01 6.68
CA MET A 178 31.43 14.17 5.67
C MET A 178 32.08 12.79 5.59
N LYS A 179 33.42 12.72 5.60
CA LYS A 179 34.16 11.45 5.64
C LYS A 179 33.91 10.67 6.92
N GLU A 180 33.79 11.34 8.06
CA GLU A 180 33.47 10.67 9.33
C GLU A 180 32.04 10.11 9.34
N ARG A 181 31.06 10.84 8.79
CA ARG A 181 29.69 10.34 8.65
C ARG A 181 29.63 9.12 7.73
N GLU A 182 30.29 9.16 6.58
CA GLU A 182 30.36 8.02 5.65
C GLU A 182 31.02 6.80 6.30
N MET A 183 32.10 6.99 7.06
CA MET A 183 32.76 5.92 7.81
C MET A 183 31.90 5.36 8.95
N LYS A 184 31.04 6.19 9.56
CA LYS A 184 30.11 5.77 10.61
C LYS A 184 28.94 4.98 10.03
N GLU A 185 28.34 5.44 8.93
CA GLU A 185 27.29 4.73 8.21
C GLU A 185 27.76 3.35 7.75
N LYS A 186 28.97 3.27 7.18
CA LYS A 186 29.60 2.00 6.80
C LYS A 186 29.88 1.06 7.98
N ARG A 187 30.09 1.60 9.20
CA ARG A 187 30.22 0.79 10.42
C ARG A 187 28.87 0.28 10.87
N GLU A 188 27.84 1.13 10.84
CA GLU A 188 26.48 0.76 11.20
C GLU A 188 25.92 -0.32 10.25
N GLU A 189 26.13 -0.20 8.94
CA GLU A 189 25.78 -1.24 7.96
C GLU A 189 26.49 -2.58 8.22
N ARG A 190 27.77 -2.53 8.62
CA ARG A 190 28.51 -3.76 8.98
C ARG A 190 27.97 -4.39 10.26
N GLU A 191 27.56 -3.58 11.23
CA GLU A 191 26.98 -4.09 12.47
C GLU A 191 25.55 -4.63 12.25
N THR A 192 24.73 -4.00 11.40
CA THR A 192 23.42 -4.54 11.02
C THR A 192 23.55 -5.85 10.25
N GLN A 193 24.50 -5.95 9.31
CA GLN A 193 24.82 -7.21 8.63
C GLN A 193 25.28 -8.30 9.60
N LYS A 194 26.17 -7.99 10.55
CA LYS A 194 26.62 -8.96 11.56
C LYS A 194 25.47 -9.40 12.47
N ASN A 195 24.61 -8.48 12.88
CA ASN A 195 23.45 -8.80 13.72
C ASN A 195 22.46 -9.69 12.97
N TYR A 196 22.20 -9.40 11.69
CA TYR A 196 21.37 -10.25 10.83
C TYR A 196 21.95 -11.66 10.67
N ILE A 197 23.27 -11.79 10.48
CA ILE A 197 23.94 -13.09 10.40
C ILE A 197 23.83 -13.85 11.74
N LYS A 198 24.03 -13.17 12.87
CA LYS A 198 23.87 -13.79 14.20
C LYS A 198 22.44 -14.27 14.46
N GLU A 199 21.45 -13.50 14.05
CA GLU A 199 20.03 -13.86 14.19
C GLU A 199 19.69 -15.08 13.32
N MET A 200 20.19 -15.12 12.08
CA MET A 200 20.11 -16.28 11.19
C MET A 200 20.78 -17.53 11.79
N GLU A 201 21.97 -17.39 12.39
CA GLU A 201 22.66 -18.50 13.06
C GLU A 201 21.89 -18.99 14.29
N ALA A 202 21.34 -18.10 15.10
CA ALA A 202 20.52 -18.45 16.26
C ALA A 202 19.25 -19.20 15.84
N MET A 203 18.57 -18.73 14.78
CA MET A 203 17.40 -19.42 14.22
C MET A 203 17.76 -20.82 13.71
N ARG A 204 18.92 -20.96 13.05
CA ARG A 204 19.41 -22.27 12.57
C ARG A 204 19.75 -23.21 13.71
N GLN A 205 20.32 -22.70 14.81
CA GLN A 205 20.57 -23.49 16.02
C GLN A 205 19.26 -23.96 16.65
N GLN A 206 18.27 -23.08 16.80
CA GLN A 206 16.95 -23.44 17.34
C GLN A 206 16.24 -24.49 16.48
N GLN A 207 16.34 -24.38 15.15
CA GLN A 207 15.77 -25.37 14.24
C GLN A 207 16.48 -26.72 14.37
N ASN A 208 17.81 -26.73 14.48
CA ASN A 208 18.58 -27.95 14.72
C ASN A 208 18.25 -28.60 16.08
N GLU A 209 18.02 -27.81 17.12
CA GLU A 209 17.60 -28.32 18.43
C GLU A 209 16.20 -28.96 18.37
N GLN A 210 15.24 -28.34 17.68
CA GLN A 210 13.92 -28.94 17.46
C GLN A 210 14.02 -30.28 16.71
N VAL A 211 14.83 -30.35 15.65
CA VAL A 211 15.05 -31.58 14.89
C VAL A 211 15.69 -32.66 15.77
N LYS A 212 16.66 -32.30 16.61
CA LYS A 212 17.32 -33.24 17.52
C LYS A 212 16.34 -33.77 18.58
N LEU A 213 15.47 -32.92 19.12
CA LEU A 213 14.43 -33.32 20.06
C LEU A 213 13.43 -34.28 19.40
N MET A 214 13.00 -33.98 18.17
CA MET A 214 12.10 -34.85 17.39
C MET A 214 12.75 -36.21 17.11
N GLN A 215 14.04 -36.23 16.74
CA GLN A 215 14.78 -37.46 16.50
C GLN A 215 14.90 -38.29 17.80
N GLN A 216 15.15 -37.66 18.94
CA GLN A 216 15.24 -38.37 20.22
C GLN A 216 13.89 -38.97 20.63
N GLN A 217 12.78 -38.24 20.42
CA GLN A 217 11.43 -38.74 20.67
C GLN A 217 11.10 -39.94 19.78
N GLN A 218 11.45 -39.88 18.50
CA GLN A 218 11.26 -40.99 17.56
C GLN A 218 12.06 -42.23 17.98
N GLN A 219 13.30 -42.04 18.45
CA GLN A 219 14.17 -43.12 18.89
C GLN A 219 13.63 -43.80 20.17
N GLN A 220 13.11 -43.01 21.14
CA GLN A 220 12.43 -43.57 22.31
C GLN A 220 11.18 -44.37 21.92
N GLN A 221 10.40 -43.87 20.97
CA GLN A 221 9.19 -44.56 20.51
C GLN A 221 9.52 -45.91 19.85
N GLN A 222 10.58 -45.97 19.04
CA GLN A 222 11.08 -47.23 18.48
C GLN A 222 11.58 -48.20 19.56
N GLN A 223 12.31 -47.72 20.58
CA GLN A 223 12.76 -48.57 21.68
C GLN A 223 11.60 -49.16 22.48
N GLN A 224 10.54 -48.37 22.74
CA GLN A 224 9.34 -48.87 23.41
C GLN A 224 8.62 -49.94 22.57
N GLN A 225 8.49 -49.73 21.25
CA GLN A 225 7.91 -50.73 20.36
C GLN A 225 8.73 -52.03 20.33
N PHE A 226 10.06 -51.91 20.30
CA PHE A 226 10.95 -53.08 20.32
C PHE A 226 10.88 -53.84 21.65
N ALA A 227 10.85 -53.14 22.78
CA ALA A 227 10.70 -53.75 24.10
C ALA A 227 9.37 -54.50 24.25
N LEU A 228 8.27 -53.92 23.73
CA LEU A 228 6.96 -54.59 23.73
C LEU A 228 6.96 -55.86 22.86
N LEU A 229 7.59 -55.81 21.68
CA LEU A 229 7.72 -56.97 20.80
C LEU A 229 8.58 -58.07 21.44
N GLN A 230 9.66 -57.70 22.13
CA GLN A 230 10.51 -58.63 22.87
C GLN A 230 9.77 -59.28 24.04
N GLN A 231 8.95 -58.52 24.78
CA GLN A 231 8.12 -59.07 25.84
C GLN A 231 7.09 -60.07 25.30
N GLN A 232 6.45 -59.75 24.16
CA GLN A 232 5.49 -60.65 23.52
C GLN A 232 6.17 -61.94 23.04
N SER A 233 7.37 -61.87 22.46
CA SER A 233 8.09 -63.05 22.00
C SER A 233 8.58 -63.93 23.15
N GLN A 234 9.04 -63.34 24.26
CA GLN A 234 9.39 -64.08 25.47
C GLN A 234 8.17 -64.75 26.13
N ALA A 235 7.02 -64.07 26.16
CA ALA A 235 5.78 -64.63 26.68
C ALA A 235 5.28 -65.82 25.83
N LEU A 236 5.39 -65.73 24.49
CA LEU A 236 5.09 -66.83 23.58
C LEU A 236 6.03 -68.03 23.79
N LEU A 237 7.34 -67.80 23.94
CA LEU A 237 8.30 -68.86 24.22
C LEU A 237 8.04 -69.53 25.57
N ALA A 238 7.73 -68.76 26.62
CA ALA A 238 7.39 -69.30 27.94
C ALA A 238 6.08 -70.11 27.93
N PHE A 239 5.10 -69.71 27.12
CA PHE A 239 3.86 -70.46 26.93
C PHE A 239 4.10 -71.80 26.22
N LEU A 240 4.99 -71.81 25.21
CA LEU A 240 5.38 -73.04 24.50
C LEU A 240 6.20 -73.99 25.39
N GLN A 241 7.04 -73.47 26.29
CA GLN A 241 7.81 -74.27 27.24
C GLN A 241 6.97 -74.89 28.37
N ARG A 242 5.80 -74.33 28.72
CA ARG A 242 4.87 -74.88 29.71
C ARG A 242 3.96 -76.00 29.18
N LYS A 243 3.99 -76.27 27.88
CA LYS A 243 3.10 -77.24 27.20
C LYS A 243 3.79 -78.57 26.85
N ASN A 244 5.07 -78.71 27.22
CA ASN A 244 5.82 -79.97 27.27
C ASN A 244 6.04 -80.35 28.74
#